data_AF-A0A2I0GW73-F1
#
_entry.id   AF-A0A2I0GW73-F1
#
_cell.length_a   1.000
_cell.length_b   1.000
_cell.length_c   1.000
_cell.angle_alpha   90.00
_cell.angle_beta   90.00
_cell.angle_gamma   90.00
#
_symmetry.space_group_name_H-M   'P 1'
#
loop_
_entity.id
_entity.type
_entity.pdbx_description
1 polymer ?
#
loop_
_entity_poly.entity_id
_entity_poly.type
_entity_poly.pdbx_seq_one_letter_code
_entity_poly.pdbx_strand_id
1 'polypeptide(L)' 'MTSKLFISGSIMLALAGISGLMESLFYGGIASDGVLQDSLFLPLTFIFLALALILYCLSLIMQVKTSVTGTHMN' A
#
# COMPACT_ATOMS: atom_id res chain seq x y z
N MET A 1 14.75 4.50 -12.87
CA MET A 1 13.85 3.57 -13.58
C MET A 1 12.61 3.36 -12.72
N THR A 2 11.45 3.84 -13.15
CA THR A 2 10.19 3.47 -12.49
C THR A 2 9.87 2.03 -12.87
N SER A 3 10.26 1.08 -12.02
CA SER A 3 9.89 -0.33 -12.20
C SER A 3 8.37 -0.46 -12.23
N LYS A 4 7.84 -1.33 -13.09
CA LYS A 4 6.38 -1.60 -13.17
C LYS A 4 5.81 -1.96 -11.79
N LEU A 5 6.60 -2.62 -10.94
CA LEU A 5 6.29 -2.90 -9.52
C LEU A 5 6.08 -1.64 -8.67
N PHE A 6 6.90 -0.61 -8.86
CA PHE A 6 6.78 0.66 -8.14
C PHE A 6 5.48 1.37 -8.50
N ILE A 7 5.15 1.41 -9.80
CA ILE A 7 3.90 2.00 -10.30
C ILE A 7 2.69 1.25 -9.73
N SER A 8 2.70 -0.09 -9.77
CA SER A 8 1.61 -0.88 -9.19
C SER A 8 1.49 -0.68 -7.67
N GLY A 9 2.61 -0.54 -6.97
CA GLY A 9 2.64 -0.23 -5.53
C GLY A 9 2.01 1.13 -5.24
N SER A 10 2.33 2.16 -6.03
CA SER A 10 1.71 3.49 -5.91
C SER A 10 0.21 3.48 -6.16
N ILE A 11 -0.28 2.71 -7.13
CA ILE A 11 -1.72 2.59 -7.41
C ILE A 11 -2.43 1.92 -6.22
N MET A 12 -1.87 0.83 -5.69
CA MET A 12 -2.43 0.16 -4.51
C MET A 12 -2.42 1.07 -3.28
N LEU A 13 -1.37 1.88 -3.10
CA LEU A 13 -1.29 2.86 -2.03
C LEU A 13 -2.36 3.95 -2.17
N ALA A 14 -2.60 4.44 -3.39
CA ALA A 14 -3.65 5.42 -3.65
C ALA A 14 -5.05 4.83 -3.37
N LEU A 15 -5.30 3.58 -3.78
CA LEU A 15 -6.54 2.86 -3.47
C LEU A 15 -6.73 2.69 -1.96
N ALA A 16 -5.68 2.32 -1.22
CA ALA A 16 -5.73 2.24 0.23
C ALA A 16 -6.09 3.59 0.86
N GLY A 17 -5.46 4.68 0.40
CA GLY A 17 -5.75 6.03 0.86
C GLY A 17 -7.20 6.44 0.60
N ILE A 18 -7.72 6.16 -0.60
CA ILE A 18 -9.12 6.43 -0.95
C ILE A 18 -10.07 5.60 -0.06
N SER A 19 -9.82 4.30 0.11
CA SER A 19 -10.65 3.47 1.01
C SER A 19 -10.63 3.97 2.45
N GLY A 20 -9.48 4.40 2.98
CA GLY A 20 -9.38 4.96 4.32
C GLY A 20 -10.09 6.31 4.46
N LEU A 21 -10.04 7.15 3.42
CA LEU A 21 -10.80 8.39 3.37
C LEU A 21 -12.30 8.13 3.32
N MET A 22 -12.76 7.16 2.53
CA MET A 22 -14.16 6.78 2.47
C MET A 22 -14.63 6.24 3.82
N GLU A 23 -13.81 5.46 4.51
CA GLU A 23 -14.12 5.01 5.86
C GLU A 23 -14.33 6.18 6.82
N SER A 24 -13.40 7.14 6.81
CA SER A 24 -13.51 8.33 7.67
C SER A 24 -14.71 9.21 7.32
N LEU A 25 -15.08 9.32 6.04
CA LEU A 25 -16.17 10.18 5.57
C LEU A 25 -17.55 9.56 5.79
N PHE A 26 -17.69 8.25 5.58
CA PHE A 26 -18.99 7.57 5.63
C PHE A 26 -19.28 6.92 6.98
N TYR A 27 -18.26 6.39 7.67
CA TYR A 27 -18.42 5.62 8.91
C TYR A 27 -17.85 6.37 10.13
N GLY A 28 -16.98 7.36 9.93
CA GLY A 28 -16.42 8.17 11.02
C GLY A 28 -15.49 7.40 11.97
N GLY A 29 -15.27 6.10 11.72
CA GLY A 29 -14.41 5.22 12.49
C GLY A 29 -15.08 4.68 13.76
N ILE A 30 -14.54 5.05 14.92
CA ILE A 30 -14.97 4.54 16.22
C ILE A 30 -16.14 5.41 16.70
N ALA A 31 -17.31 4.80 16.89
CA ALA A 31 -18.48 5.49 17.39
C ALA A 31 -18.34 5.82 18.90
N SER A 32 -19.21 6.69 19.41
CA SER A 32 -19.13 7.20 20.79
C SER A 32 -19.34 6.15 21.88
N ASP A 33 -19.88 4.98 21.51
CA ASP A 33 -20.00 3.78 22.34
C ASP A 33 -18.71 2.94 22.35
N GLY A 34 -17.66 3.37 21.64
CA GLY A 34 -16.37 2.69 21.56
C GLY A 34 -16.37 1.50 20.59
N VAL A 35 -17.46 1.30 19.85
CA VAL A 35 -17.57 0.20 18.88
C VAL A 35 -17.15 0.71 17.51
N LEU A 36 -16.30 -0.06 16.84
CA LEU A 36 -15.93 0.18 15.46
C LEU A 36 -17.11 -0.20 14.57
N GLN A 37 -17.55 0.73 13.72
CA GLN A 37 -18.66 0.44 12.82
C GLN A 37 -18.28 -0.64 11.80
N ASP A 38 -19.23 -1.52 11.51
CA ASP A 38 -19.07 -2.52 10.45
C ASP A 38 -18.94 -1.82 9.09
N SER A 39 -17.73 -1.83 8.55
CA SER A 39 -17.42 -1.24 7.25
C SER A 39 -16.63 -2.20 6.38
N LEU A 40 -16.89 -2.15 5.08
CA LEU A 40 -16.09 -2.88 4.10
C LEU A 40 -14.81 -2.11 3.72
N PHE A 41 -14.81 -0.79 3.95
CA PHE A 41 -13.71 0.09 3.54
C PHE A 41 -12.49 -0.04 4.43
N LEU A 42 -12.65 -0.27 5.74
CA LEU A 42 -11.52 -0.44 6.65
C LEU A 42 -10.73 -1.73 6.38
N PRO A 43 -11.35 -2.93 6.27
CA PRO A 43 -10.63 -4.14 5.87
C PRO A 43 -9.90 -3.97 4.52
N LEU A 44 -10.57 -3.33 3.55
CA LEU A 44 -10.05 -3.13 2.21
C LEU A 44 -8.85 -2.17 2.19
N THR A 45 -8.87 -1.14 3.04
CA THR A 45 -7.75 -0.23 3.28
C THR A 45 -6.51 -1.00 3.73
N PHE A 46 -6.65 -1.89 4.71
CA PHE A 46 -5.54 -2.70 5.20
C PHE A 46 -5.00 -3.67 4.14
N ILE A 47 -5.88 -4.32 3.36
CA ILE A 47 -5.47 -5.23 2.29
C ILE A 47 -4.66 -4.47 1.23
N PHE A 48 -5.17 -3.35 0.73
CA PHE A 48 -4.44 -2.56 -0.29
C PHE A 48 -3.15 -1.96 0.25
N LEU A 49 -3.15 -1.50 1.51
CA LEU A 49 -1.94 -0.98 2.15
C LEU A 49 -0.87 -2.08 2.29
N ALA A 50 -1.26 -3.27 2.75
CA ALA A 50 -0.36 -4.41 2.85
C ALA A 50 0.22 -4.80 1.48
N LEU A 51 -0.62 -4.89 0.44
CA LEU A 51 -0.15 -5.15 -0.92
C LEU A 51 0.82 -4.07 -1.42
N ALA A 52 0.52 -2.80 -1.18
CA ALA A 52 1.39 -1.69 -1.57
C ALA A 52 2.77 -1.83 -0.90
N LEU A 53 2.81 -2.09 0.40
CA LEU A 53 4.06 -2.29 1.15
C LEU A 53 4.87 -3.47 0.62
N ILE A 54 4.22 -4.61 0.34
CA ILE A 54 4.88 -5.80 -0.23
C ILE A 54 5.50 -5.47 -1.59
N LEU A 55 4.76 -4.79 -2.47
CA LEU A 55 5.25 -4.39 -3.79
C LEU A 55 6.41 -3.40 -3.71
N TYR A 56 6.36 -2.44 -2.78
CA TYR A 56 7.48 -1.53 -2.51
C TYR A 56 8.72 -2.27 -2.02
N CYS A 57 8.56 -3.19 -1.06
CA CYS A 57 9.66 -4.01 -0.54
C CYS A 57 10.31 -4.84 -1.67
N LEU A 58 9.51 -5.51 -2.50
CA LEU A 58 10.00 -6.26 -3.65
C LEU A 58 10.72 -5.34 -4.65
N SER A 59 10.17 -4.16 -4.92
CA SER A 59 10.81 -3.17 -5.81
C SER A 59 12.18 -2.74 -5.28
N LEU A 60 12.31 -2.50 -3.97
CA LEU A 60 13.59 -2.13 -3.35
C LEU A 60 14.59 -3.30 -3.41
N ILE A 61 14.17 -4.52 -3.08
CA ILE A 61 15.04 -5.71 -3.15
C ILE A 61 15.55 -5.92 -4.58
N MET A 62 14.68 -5.79 -5.59
CA MET A 62 15.09 -5.89 -6.99
C MET A 62 16.07 -4.78 -7.38
N GLN A 63 15.82 -3.55 -6.95
CA GLN A 63 16.70 -2.41 -7.25
C GLN A 63 18.09 -2.60 -6.62
N VAL A 64 18.15 -3.04 -5.36
CA VAL A 64 19.40 -3.38 -4.67
C VAL A 64 20.13 -4.51 -5.39
N LYS A 65 19.43 -5.59 -5.75
CA LYS A 65 20.01 -6.71 -6.51
C LYS A 65 20.61 -6.25 -7.84
N THR A 66 19.90 -5.41 -8.59
CA THR A 66 20.42 -4.87 -9.86
C THR A 66 21.63 -3.95 -9.66
N SER A 67 21.66 -3.18 -8.58
CA SER A 67 22.79 -2.30 -8.25
C SER A 67 24.05 -3.09 -7.89
N VAL A 68 23.90 -4.19 -7.15
CA VAL A 68 25.02 -5.06 -6.72
C VAL A 68 25.55 -5.90 -7.89
N THR A 69 24.68 -6.40 -8.77
CA THR A 69 25.12 -7.18 -9.94
C THR A 69 25.73 -6.29 -11.03
N GLY A 70 25.25 -5.05 -11.19
CA GLY A 70 25.81 -4.11 -12.17
C GLY A 70 27.23 -3.62 -11.85
N THR A 71 27.69 -3.77 -10.60
CA THR A 71 29.06 -3.43 -10.18
C THR A 71 30.08 -4.53 -10.47
N HIS A 72 29.65 -5.73 -10.86
CA HIS A 72 30.51 -6.86 -11.21
C HIS A 72 30.80 -7.01 -12.72
N MET A 73 30.26 -6.12 -13.55
CA MET A 73 30.39 -6.18 -15.02
C MET A 73 31.18 -5.01 -15.61
N ASN A 74 31.91 -4.25 -14.80
CA ASN A 74 32.81 -3.18 -15.25
C ASN A 74 34.23 -3.46 -14.80
#